data_AF-A0A0F9P9Z9-F1
#
_entry.id   AF-A0A0F9P9Z9-F1
#
_cell.length_a   1.000
_cell.length_b   1.000
_cell.length_c   1.000
_cell.angle_alpha   90.00
_cell.angle_beta   90.00
_cell.angle_gamma   90.00
#
_symmetry.space_group_name_H-M   'P 1'
#
loop_
_entity.id
_entity.type
_entity.pdbx_description
1 polymer ?
#
loop_
_entity_poly.entity_id
_entity_poly.type
_entity_poly.pdbx_seq_one_letter_code
_entity_poly.pdbx_strand_id
1 'polypeptide(L)'
;MINKRLLVKNLLAHNDENSFYDKKRFVDIGQKEGKAKFLKHVCALANSNPKNHSFIVIGVEDEDNKIVGVDFFDDSKIQNLVNAYLDNPPLISYENIPFPHLPEGKVVGLVTIKSNGKVCALRKNIWKYYGGMVFFREGSISMPKAYDIELKDINSDAVATVEQHAKNNIELTLDGVIDFINHRHPDLESDYKVFKEQFVLCWAGNLKKVNDKTYFSRVDIELINEQVKLFYSTLDEITIDYDEHSFTTKEYVQLGLGKKQTYYPLEEVVITFEDNGTYQIQSKLLFEAPKFDKKSLFHIFNANNVLLEKLKKNTALTPAEKKDVEHLPGTYLICYLNGFDEAKEQMHMARSVLKSYNEKVYRSLKEAIRILRKVQYN
;
A
#
# COMPACT_ATOMS: atom_id res chain seq x y z
N MET A 1 21.54 -1.59 9.51
CA MET A 1 20.93 -1.47 10.86
C MET A 1 19.45 -1.81 10.71
N ILE A 2 18.83 -2.59 11.61
CA ILE A 2 17.41 -2.99 11.47
C ILE A 2 16.52 -1.87 12.02
N ASN A 3 15.54 -1.40 11.23
CA ASN A 3 14.52 -0.51 11.76
C ASN A 3 13.53 -1.31 12.62
N LYS A 4 13.57 -1.09 13.93
CA LYS A 4 12.80 -1.86 14.92
C LYS A 4 11.30 -1.60 14.83
N ARG A 5 10.90 -0.38 14.51
CA ARG A 5 9.48 -0.03 14.31
C ARG A 5 8.92 -0.76 13.10
N LEU A 6 9.67 -0.78 12.00
CA LEU A 6 9.30 -1.52 10.79
C LEU A 6 9.29 -3.03 11.02
N LEU A 7 10.26 -3.55 11.79
CA LEU A 7 10.27 -4.95 12.20
C LEU A 7 8.99 -5.33 12.97
N VAL A 8 8.59 -4.52 13.95
CA VAL A 8 7.33 -4.72 14.70
C VAL A 8 6.13 -4.69 13.76
N LYS A 9 6.05 -3.72 12.86
CA LYS A 9 4.95 -3.64 11.87
C LYS A 9 4.91 -4.88 10.97
N ASN A 10 6.05 -5.34 10.46
CA ASN A 10 6.13 -6.54 9.61
C ASN A 10 5.73 -7.82 10.36
N LEU A 11 6.11 -7.92 11.64
CA LEU A 11 5.69 -9.04 12.50
C LEU A 11 4.16 -9.04 12.71
N LEU A 12 3.54 -7.86 12.83
CA LEU A 12 2.09 -7.72 13.03
C LEU A 12 1.26 -7.85 11.75
N ALA A 13 1.76 -7.38 10.62
CA ALA A 13 1.01 -7.30 9.37
C ALA A 13 0.87 -8.66 8.65
N HIS A 14 1.88 -9.53 8.80
CA HIS A 14 2.00 -10.74 7.98
C HIS A 14 2.04 -12.05 8.77
N ASN A 15 2.02 -12.00 10.11
CA ASN A 15 2.13 -13.19 10.93
C ASN A 15 1.16 -13.17 12.12
N ASP A 16 0.31 -14.19 12.20
CA ASP A 16 -0.23 -14.62 13.49
C ASP A 16 0.88 -15.24 14.34
N GLU A 17 0.65 -15.39 15.65
CA GLU A 17 1.61 -16.02 16.56
C GLU A 17 2.09 -17.36 16.01
N ASN A 18 3.39 -17.57 15.98
CA ASN A 18 4.00 -18.73 15.35
C ASN A 18 5.24 -19.20 16.12
N SER A 19 6.01 -20.12 15.55
CA SER A 19 7.13 -20.77 16.22
C SER A 19 8.31 -19.84 16.53
N PHE A 20 8.40 -18.66 15.93
CA PHE A 20 9.45 -17.65 16.18
C PHE A 20 8.93 -16.30 16.68
N TYR A 21 7.61 -16.10 16.70
CA TYR A 21 6.97 -14.84 17.05
C TYR A 21 5.79 -15.04 18.01
N ASP A 22 5.71 -14.20 19.03
CA ASP A 22 4.66 -14.15 20.05
C ASP A 22 4.24 -12.69 20.27
N LYS A 23 2.96 -12.44 20.53
CA LYS A 23 2.46 -11.11 20.89
C LYS A 23 1.77 -11.17 22.25
N LYS A 24 1.87 -10.11 23.04
CA LYS A 24 1.27 -10.05 24.37
C LYS A 24 0.78 -8.64 24.64
N ARG A 25 -0.40 -8.51 25.26
CA ARG A 25 -0.88 -7.23 25.75
C ARG A 25 0.02 -6.65 26.84
N PHE A 26 0.45 -7.48 27.79
CA PHE A 26 1.31 -7.10 28.91
C PHE A 26 2.09 -8.30 29.44
N VAL A 27 3.27 -8.05 30.04
CA VAL A 27 4.07 -9.07 30.74
C VAL A 27 4.32 -8.61 32.18
N ASP A 28 3.70 -9.29 33.15
CA ASP A 28 3.94 -9.04 34.57
C ASP A 28 5.15 -9.82 35.08
N ILE A 29 6.35 -9.24 34.99
CA ILE A 29 7.53 -9.83 35.63
C ILE A 29 7.69 -9.42 37.10
N GLY A 30 6.71 -8.74 37.71
CA GLY A 30 6.68 -8.45 39.15
C GLY A 30 6.24 -9.68 39.95
N GLN A 31 5.26 -10.41 39.43
CA GLN A 31 4.70 -11.59 40.08
C GLN A 31 5.40 -12.90 39.71
N LYS A 32 5.38 -13.87 40.64
CA LYS A 32 6.00 -15.19 40.46
C LYS A 32 5.40 -15.95 39.26
N GLU A 33 4.10 -15.84 39.05
CA GLU A 33 3.42 -16.47 37.91
C GLU A 33 3.82 -15.86 36.57
N GLY A 34 3.82 -14.53 36.45
CA GLY A 34 4.15 -13.88 35.19
C GLY A 34 5.64 -14.04 34.82
N LYS A 35 6.55 -14.02 35.80
CA LYS A 35 7.96 -14.44 35.60
C LYS A 35 8.04 -15.85 35.03
N ALA A 36 7.29 -16.79 35.58
CA ALA A 36 7.29 -18.19 35.15
C ALA A 36 6.78 -18.34 33.71
N LYS A 37 5.67 -17.65 33.36
CA LYS A 37 5.11 -17.63 32.01
C LYS A 37 6.10 -17.03 31.00
N PHE A 38 6.71 -15.89 31.35
CA PHE A 38 7.70 -15.24 30.48
C PHE A 38 8.92 -16.14 30.23
N LEU A 39 9.50 -16.71 31.29
CA LEU A 39 10.63 -17.65 31.19
C LEU A 39 10.30 -18.88 30.35
N LYS A 40 9.07 -19.42 30.48
CA LYS A 40 8.58 -20.52 29.64
C LYS A 40 8.62 -20.13 28.16
N HIS A 41 8.10 -18.96 27.79
CA HIS A 41 8.07 -18.50 26.40
C HIS A 41 9.48 -18.23 25.87
N VAL A 42 10.35 -17.57 26.65
CA VAL A 42 11.74 -17.33 26.25
C VAL A 42 12.50 -18.63 26.00
N CYS A 43 12.36 -19.60 26.90
CA CYS A 43 12.96 -20.93 26.76
C CYS A 43 12.44 -21.65 25.51
N ALA A 44 11.12 -21.64 25.29
CA ALA A 44 10.49 -22.27 24.13
C ALA A 44 10.94 -21.66 22.81
N LEU A 45 10.98 -20.32 22.72
CA LEU A 45 11.39 -19.60 21.52
C LEU A 45 12.87 -19.82 21.21
N ALA A 46 13.75 -19.79 22.22
CA ALA A 46 15.17 -20.05 22.02
C ALA A 46 15.47 -21.48 21.54
N ASN A 47 14.76 -22.48 22.07
CA ASN A 47 14.97 -23.88 21.70
C ASN A 47 14.40 -24.23 20.32
N SER A 48 13.29 -23.60 19.90
CA SER A 48 12.71 -23.78 18.56
C SER A 48 13.39 -22.97 17.47
N ASN A 49 14.27 -22.02 17.83
CA ASN A 49 14.94 -21.11 16.90
C ASN A 49 16.45 -21.07 17.18
N PRO A 50 17.19 -22.17 16.93
CA PRO A 50 18.58 -22.27 17.33
C PRO A 50 19.55 -21.40 16.49
N LYS A 51 19.15 -21.01 15.27
CA LYS A 51 20.02 -20.28 14.34
C LYS A 51 19.52 -18.89 13.92
N ASN A 52 18.31 -18.53 14.31
CA ASN A 52 17.66 -17.26 13.96
C ASN A 52 17.21 -16.50 15.21
N HIS A 53 16.81 -15.24 15.03
CA HIS A 53 16.15 -14.49 16.09
C HIS A 53 14.68 -14.93 16.24
N SER A 54 14.18 -14.76 17.45
CA SER A 54 12.76 -14.89 17.77
C SER A 54 12.31 -13.65 18.55
N PHE A 55 11.02 -13.34 18.47
CA PHE A 55 10.49 -12.04 18.88
C PHE A 55 9.28 -12.20 19.78
N ILE A 56 9.21 -11.38 20.83
CA ILE A 56 7.97 -11.14 21.59
C ILE A 56 7.65 -9.66 21.49
N VAL A 57 6.47 -9.33 20.93
CA VAL A 57 5.97 -7.95 20.85
C VAL A 57 4.97 -7.72 21.99
N ILE A 58 5.23 -6.70 22.80
CA ILE A 58 4.47 -6.39 24.02
C ILE A 58 3.76 -5.05 23.86
N GLY A 59 2.48 -5.00 24.21
CA GLY A 59 1.62 -3.82 24.05
C GLY A 59 0.72 -3.89 22.81
N VAL A 60 0.33 -5.10 22.42
CA VAL A 60 -0.56 -5.37 21.28
C VAL A 60 -1.73 -6.23 21.75
N GLU A 61 -2.95 -5.92 21.30
CA GLU A 61 -4.15 -6.71 21.57
C GLU A 61 -4.22 -7.98 20.70
N ASP A 62 -4.74 -9.06 21.28
CA ASP A 62 -4.69 -10.38 20.64
C ASP A 62 -5.65 -10.49 19.43
N GLU A 63 -6.81 -9.82 19.49
CA GLU A 63 -7.91 -10.00 18.53
C GLU A 63 -7.67 -9.30 17.18
N ASP A 64 -7.14 -8.07 17.19
CA ASP A 64 -7.08 -7.18 16.02
C ASP A 64 -5.68 -6.64 15.71
N ASN A 65 -4.63 -7.14 16.39
CA ASN A 65 -3.26 -6.64 16.29
C ASN A 65 -3.12 -5.15 16.60
N LYS A 66 -4.08 -4.56 17.33
CA LYS A 66 -4.04 -3.15 17.66
C LYS A 66 -2.93 -2.85 18.66
N ILE A 67 -2.11 -1.85 18.32
CA ILE A 67 -1.03 -1.37 19.18
C ILE A 67 -1.64 -0.47 20.26
N VAL A 68 -1.60 -0.92 21.51
CA VAL A 68 -2.09 -0.17 22.68
C VAL A 68 -0.96 0.40 23.53
N GLY A 69 0.24 -0.17 23.39
CA GLY A 69 1.43 0.23 24.12
C GLY A 69 1.45 -0.24 25.58
N VAL A 70 2.63 -0.18 26.17
CA VAL A 70 2.93 -0.45 27.58
C VAL A 70 3.78 0.67 28.16
N ASP A 71 3.89 0.71 29.48
CA ASP A 71 4.81 1.63 30.15
C ASP A 71 6.27 1.25 29.87
N PHE A 72 7.14 2.25 29.92
CA PHE A 72 8.57 2.06 29.77
C PHE A 72 9.09 1.00 30.75
N PHE A 73 9.92 0.10 30.24
CA PHE A 73 10.43 -1.02 31.01
C PHE A 73 11.96 -1.15 30.89
N ASP A 74 12.62 -1.44 32.00
CA ASP A 74 14.08 -1.56 32.09
C ASP A 74 14.55 -2.97 31.69
N ASP A 75 15.27 -3.05 30.58
CA ASP A 75 15.84 -4.28 30.01
C ASP A 75 16.70 -5.08 31.02
N SER A 76 17.38 -4.39 31.95
CA SER A 76 18.23 -5.05 32.96
C SER A 76 17.43 -6.06 33.81
N LYS A 77 16.14 -5.81 34.05
CA LYS A 77 15.28 -6.72 34.80
C LYS A 77 15.00 -8.01 34.05
N ILE A 78 14.83 -7.95 32.73
CA ILE A 78 14.62 -9.13 31.87
C ILE A 78 15.90 -9.94 31.78
N GLN A 79 17.04 -9.29 31.52
CA GLN A 79 18.33 -9.98 31.44
C GLN A 79 18.66 -10.71 32.75
N ASN A 80 18.50 -10.02 33.89
CA ASN A 80 18.73 -10.61 35.21
C ASN A 80 17.80 -11.78 35.50
N LEU A 81 16.51 -11.67 35.13
CA LEU A 81 15.54 -12.74 35.30
C LEU A 81 15.92 -13.99 34.50
N VAL A 82 16.27 -13.83 33.23
CA VAL A 82 16.68 -14.92 32.33
C VAL A 82 17.94 -15.61 32.84
N ASN A 83 18.98 -14.84 33.16
CA ASN A 83 20.26 -15.38 33.64
C ASN A 83 20.16 -16.09 35.00
N ALA A 84 19.24 -15.65 35.87
CA ALA A 84 19.05 -16.23 37.19
C ALA A 84 18.23 -17.52 37.20
N TYR A 85 17.41 -17.76 36.17
CA TYR A 85 16.43 -18.85 36.12
C TYR A 85 16.61 -19.83 34.96
N LEU A 86 17.43 -19.53 33.96
CA LEU A 86 17.69 -20.42 32.83
C LEU A 86 19.13 -20.97 32.85
N ASP A 87 19.25 -22.25 32.53
CA ASP A 87 20.51 -22.86 32.11
C ASP A 87 20.67 -22.70 30.61
N ASN A 88 21.93 -22.48 30.17
CA ASN A 88 22.26 -22.02 28.83
C ASN A 88 21.32 -20.87 28.37
N PRO A 89 21.27 -19.75 29.11
CA PRO A 89 20.35 -18.66 28.78
C PRO A 89 20.62 -18.14 27.35
N PRO A 90 19.56 -17.85 26.57
CA PRO A 90 19.72 -17.17 25.29
C PRO A 90 20.19 -15.74 25.51
N LEU A 91 20.78 -15.16 24.47
CA LEU A 91 20.99 -13.71 24.43
C LEU A 91 19.61 -13.06 24.24
N ILE A 92 19.25 -12.16 25.15
CA ILE A 92 17.96 -11.48 25.14
C ILE A 92 18.18 -9.97 25.22
N SER A 93 17.40 -9.21 24.46
CA SER A 93 17.36 -7.75 24.55
C SER A 93 15.93 -7.29 24.53
N TYR A 94 15.60 -6.34 25.40
CA TYR A 94 14.35 -5.63 25.41
C TYR A 94 14.56 -4.19 24.94
N GLU A 95 13.78 -3.77 23.96
CA GLU A 95 13.81 -2.41 23.41
C GLU A 95 12.45 -1.74 23.60
N ASN A 96 12.46 -0.51 24.13
CA ASN A 96 11.29 0.35 24.24
C ASN A 96 11.16 1.13 22.92
N ILE A 97 10.23 0.73 22.05
CA ILE A 97 10.05 1.33 20.74
C ILE A 97 8.93 2.37 20.82
N PRO A 98 9.21 3.66 20.64
CA PRO A 98 8.16 4.68 20.59
C PRO A 98 7.36 4.55 19.29
N PHE A 99 6.04 4.66 19.38
CA PHE A 99 5.12 4.73 18.25
C PHE A 99 4.37 6.08 18.27
N PRO A 100 4.27 6.80 17.13
CA PRO A 100 3.71 8.16 17.11
C PRO A 100 2.26 8.28 17.60
N HIS A 101 1.44 7.26 17.38
CA HIS A 101 0.02 7.26 17.77
C HIS A 101 -0.22 6.85 19.23
N LEU A 102 0.83 6.50 19.97
CA LEU A 102 0.69 6.11 21.37
C LEU A 102 0.63 7.35 22.29
N PRO A 103 -0.12 7.28 23.41
CA PRO A 103 -0.10 8.32 24.43
C PRO A 103 1.32 8.57 24.95
N GLU A 104 1.57 9.79 25.44
CA GLU A 104 2.86 10.15 26.04
C GLU A 104 3.25 9.17 27.15
N GLY A 105 4.51 8.70 27.13
CA GLY A 105 5.03 7.72 28.08
C GLY A 105 4.72 6.25 27.75
N LYS A 106 3.93 5.96 26.72
CA LYS A 106 3.68 4.59 26.23
C LYS A 106 4.61 4.21 25.08
N VAL A 107 5.03 2.95 25.08
CA VAL A 107 5.95 2.37 24.09
C VAL A 107 5.51 0.95 23.74
N VAL A 108 5.99 0.42 22.62
CA VAL A 108 5.89 -1.02 22.32
C VAL A 108 7.16 -1.69 22.79
N GLY A 109 7.02 -2.74 23.59
CA GLY A 109 8.15 -3.55 24.03
C GLY A 109 8.52 -4.59 22.98
N LEU A 110 9.74 -4.56 22.46
CA LEU A 110 10.24 -5.63 21.60
C LEU A 110 11.29 -6.44 22.34
N VAL A 111 10.97 -7.70 22.61
CA VAL A 111 11.95 -8.69 23.11
C VAL A 111 12.54 -9.40 21.90
N THR A 112 13.85 -9.30 21.71
CA THR A 112 14.59 -10.13 20.73
C THR A 112 15.34 -11.22 21.47
N ILE A 113 15.17 -12.47 21.06
CA ILE A 113 15.75 -13.65 21.69
C ILE A 113 16.60 -14.37 20.65
N LYS A 114 17.86 -14.60 20.98
CA LYS A 114 18.81 -15.35 20.16
C LYS A 114 19.35 -16.54 20.95
N SER A 115 19.15 -17.73 20.41
CA SER A 115 19.71 -18.96 20.99
C SER A 115 21.24 -18.90 21.03
N ASN A 116 21.82 -19.55 22.04
CA ASN A 116 23.27 -19.76 22.15
C ASN A 116 23.72 -21.08 21.49
N GLY A 117 22.80 -21.77 20.80
CA GLY A 117 23.06 -23.07 20.15
C GLY A 117 23.06 -24.27 21.09
N LYS A 118 22.72 -24.07 22.38
CA LYS A 118 22.54 -25.13 23.37
C LYS A 118 21.09 -25.18 23.85
N VAL A 119 20.69 -26.32 24.38
CA VAL A 119 19.35 -26.49 24.97
C VAL A 119 19.23 -25.60 26.19
N CYS A 120 18.27 -24.68 26.13
CA CYS A 120 17.85 -23.84 27.24
C CYS A 120 16.86 -24.59 28.13
N ALA A 121 17.06 -24.55 29.45
CA ALA A 121 16.20 -25.22 30.43
C ALA A 121 15.98 -24.34 31.66
N LEU A 122 14.93 -24.60 32.44
CA LEU A 122 14.77 -23.95 33.75
C LEU A 122 15.86 -24.46 34.72
N ARG A 123 16.65 -23.55 35.29
CA ARG A 123 17.67 -23.87 36.31
C ARG A 123 17.05 -24.28 37.65
N LYS A 124 15.91 -23.67 38.01
CA LYS A 124 15.27 -23.86 39.32
C LYS A 124 13.75 -23.75 39.22
N ASN A 125 13.07 -24.29 40.24
CA ASN A 125 11.61 -24.26 40.31
C ASN A 125 11.07 -22.83 40.32
N ILE A 126 10.03 -22.57 39.53
CA ILE A 126 9.29 -21.31 39.55
C ILE A 126 7.81 -21.56 39.27
N TRP A 127 6.97 -21.06 40.18
CA TRP A 127 5.52 -21.30 40.20
C TRP A 127 5.20 -22.80 40.09
N LYS A 128 4.61 -23.26 38.99
CA LYS A 128 4.27 -24.67 38.73
C LYS A 128 5.29 -25.43 37.86
N TYR A 129 6.37 -24.76 37.44
CA TYR A 129 7.40 -25.36 36.61
C TYR A 129 8.60 -25.78 37.45
N TYR A 130 9.09 -27.00 37.20
CA TYR A 130 10.19 -27.60 37.91
C TYR A 130 11.54 -27.30 37.21
N GLY A 131 12.63 -27.29 37.98
CA GLY A 131 13.98 -27.23 37.45
C GLY A 131 14.27 -28.41 36.53
N GLY A 132 15.06 -28.18 35.49
CA GLY A 132 15.34 -29.12 34.41
C GLY A 132 14.29 -29.14 33.29
N MET A 133 13.14 -28.49 33.45
CA MET A 133 12.13 -28.46 32.38
C MET A 133 12.64 -27.70 31.16
N VAL A 134 12.49 -28.34 30.00
CA VAL A 134 12.78 -27.78 28.68
C VAL A 134 11.46 -27.53 27.97
N PHE A 135 11.36 -26.39 27.28
CA PHE A 135 10.19 -26.04 26.48
C PHE A 135 10.59 -25.86 25.03
N PHE A 136 9.69 -26.25 24.12
CA PHE A 136 9.76 -25.96 22.69
C PHE A 136 8.47 -25.29 22.25
N ARG A 137 8.56 -24.48 21.21
CA ARG A 137 7.42 -23.85 20.56
C ARG A 137 7.05 -24.59 19.27
N GLU A 138 5.78 -24.96 19.15
CA GLU A 138 5.17 -25.57 17.97
C GLU A 138 3.93 -24.74 17.60
N GLY A 139 3.95 -24.10 16.43
CA GLY A 139 2.98 -23.05 16.10
C GLY A 139 2.99 -21.94 17.16
N SER A 140 1.83 -21.56 17.68
CA SER A 140 1.68 -20.58 18.76
C SER A 140 1.84 -21.15 20.18
N ILE A 141 2.04 -22.47 20.34
CA ILE A 141 1.98 -23.13 21.65
C ILE A 141 3.38 -23.50 22.15
N SER A 142 3.66 -23.20 23.42
CA SER A 142 4.88 -23.61 24.12
C SER A 142 4.64 -24.88 24.95
N MET A 143 5.26 -25.99 24.56
CA MET A 143 5.08 -27.33 25.13
C MET A 143 6.33 -27.81 25.88
N PRO A 144 6.18 -28.47 27.05
CA PRO A 144 7.31 -29.10 27.72
C PRO A 144 7.77 -30.35 26.95
N LYS A 145 9.08 -30.57 26.86
CA LYS A 145 9.67 -31.74 26.20
C LYS A 145 10.64 -32.45 27.14
N ALA A 146 10.45 -33.77 27.31
CA ALA A 146 11.23 -34.58 28.25
C ALA A 146 12.19 -35.58 27.57
N TYR A 147 11.94 -35.95 26.31
CA TYR A 147 12.71 -36.93 25.54
C TYR A 147 13.00 -36.38 24.14
N ASP A 148 14.04 -36.92 23.47
CA ASP A 148 14.46 -36.55 22.11
C ASP A 148 14.61 -35.04 21.90
N ILE A 149 15.37 -34.43 22.80
CA ILE A 149 15.65 -32.99 22.78
C ILE A 149 16.69 -32.71 21.71
N GLU A 150 16.21 -32.30 20.54
CA GLU A 150 17.03 -31.87 19.41
C GLU A 150 16.68 -30.44 19.01
N LEU A 151 17.71 -29.63 18.80
CA LEU A 151 17.55 -28.29 18.25
C LEU A 151 17.45 -28.39 16.74
N LYS A 152 16.28 -28.04 16.19
CA LYS A 152 16.02 -28.07 14.75
C LYS A 152 15.91 -26.67 14.19
N ASP A 153 16.57 -26.46 13.06
CA ASP A 153 16.54 -25.19 12.34
C ASP A 153 15.44 -25.24 11.29
N ILE A 154 14.33 -24.55 11.57
CA ILE A 154 13.11 -24.59 10.74
C ILE A 154 12.76 -23.19 10.21
N ASN A 155 13.05 -22.14 10.99
CA ASN A 155 12.53 -20.79 10.72
C ASN A 155 13.57 -19.82 10.15
N SER A 156 14.81 -20.26 9.92
CA SER A 156 15.89 -19.34 9.54
C SER A 156 15.60 -18.54 8.28
N ASP A 157 15.06 -19.16 7.23
CA ASP A 157 14.75 -18.46 5.97
C ASP A 157 13.59 -17.46 6.14
N ALA A 158 12.55 -17.86 6.86
CA ALA A 158 11.40 -17.01 7.14
C ALA A 158 11.80 -15.78 7.97
N VAL A 159 12.58 -15.98 9.03
CA VAL A 159 13.06 -14.88 9.87
C VAL A 159 14.05 -14.00 9.14
N ALA A 160 14.97 -14.57 8.36
CA ALA A 160 15.88 -13.79 7.53
C ALA A 160 15.11 -12.88 6.57
N THR A 161 14.02 -13.37 5.98
CA THR A 161 13.13 -12.57 5.11
C THR A 161 12.49 -11.41 5.88
N VAL A 162 11.90 -11.65 7.06
CA VAL A 162 11.29 -10.60 7.90
C VAL A 162 12.32 -9.55 8.32
N GLU A 163 13.50 -9.96 8.77
CA GLU A 163 14.57 -9.05 9.12
C GLU A 163 15.13 -8.29 7.92
N GLN A 164 15.19 -8.94 6.75
CA GLN A 164 15.62 -8.32 5.52
C GLN A 164 14.63 -7.24 5.08
N HIS A 165 13.32 -7.48 5.14
CA HIS A 165 12.32 -6.42 4.88
C HIS A 165 12.48 -5.23 5.83
N ALA A 166 12.87 -5.48 7.09
CA ALA A 166 13.15 -4.42 8.05
C ALA A 166 14.50 -3.69 7.83
N LYS A 167 15.42 -4.26 7.02
CA LYS A 167 16.70 -3.65 6.61
C LYS A 167 16.65 -2.98 5.24
N ASN A 168 16.00 -3.62 4.26
CA ASN A 168 16.02 -3.25 2.85
C ASN A 168 15.22 -1.98 2.54
N ASN A 169 14.33 -1.53 3.44
CA ASN A 169 13.35 -0.51 3.09
C ASN A 169 13.84 0.94 3.19
N ILE A 170 15.04 1.27 3.66
CA ILE A 170 15.46 2.68 3.68
C ILE A 170 16.24 3.03 2.43
N GLU A 171 17.35 2.34 2.18
CA GLU A 171 18.20 2.60 1.01
C GLU A 171 17.43 2.39 -0.30
N LEU A 172 16.79 1.24 -0.49
CA LEU A 172 16.02 0.97 -1.71
C LEU A 172 14.84 1.93 -1.89
N THR A 173 14.20 2.38 -0.81
CA THR A 173 13.10 3.34 -0.91
C THR A 173 13.62 4.73 -1.25
N LEU A 174 14.72 5.16 -0.64
CA LEU A 174 15.36 6.44 -0.99
C LEU A 174 15.85 6.41 -2.43
N ASP A 175 16.53 5.34 -2.86
CA ASP A 175 16.93 5.14 -4.25
C ASP A 175 15.73 5.15 -5.19
N GLY A 176 14.63 4.49 -4.80
CA GLY A 176 13.39 4.46 -5.57
C GLY A 176 12.72 5.84 -5.70
N VAL A 177 12.74 6.67 -4.64
CA VAL A 177 12.27 8.06 -4.66
C VAL A 177 13.17 8.92 -5.55
N ILE A 178 14.49 8.82 -5.38
CA ILE A 178 15.47 9.56 -6.17
C ILE A 178 15.37 9.18 -7.65
N ASP A 179 15.19 7.91 -7.96
CA ASP A 179 14.99 7.41 -9.31
C ASP A 179 13.65 7.89 -9.92
N PHE A 180 12.57 7.85 -9.13
CA PHE A 180 11.27 8.37 -9.56
C PHE A 180 11.34 9.85 -9.95
N ILE A 181 11.97 10.67 -9.10
CA ILE A 181 12.06 12.12 -9.27
C ILE A 181 13.06 12.49 -10.37
N ASN A 182 14.27 11.93 -10.36
CA ASN A 182 15.37 12.43 -11.19
C ASN A 182 15.57 11.68 -12.51
N HIS A 183 15.15 10.43 -12.62
CA HIS A 183 15.42 9.62 -13.82
C HIS A 183 14.17 9.23 -14.59
N ARG A 184 13.07 8.88 -13.90
CA ARG A 184 11.83 8.45 -14.56
C ARG A 184 11.00 9.64 -15.04
N HIS A 185 10.94 10.71 -14.26
CA HIS A 185 10.14 11.90 -14.56
C HIS A 185 10.94 13.22 -14.46
N PRO A 186 12.11 13.33 -15.12
CA PRO A 186 13.00 14.49 -14.96
C PRO A 186 12.38 15.83 -15.40
N ASP A 187 11.40 15.77 -16.33
CA ASP A 187 10.76 16.94 -16.91
C ASP A 187 9.39 17.25 -16.28
N LEU A 188 8.97 16.53 -15.24
CA LEU A 188 7.68 16.73 -14.58
C LEU A 188 7.85 17.30 -13.17
N GLU A 189 6.88 18.10 -12.75
CA GLU A 189 6.80 18.51 -11.35
C GLU A 189 6.50 17.26 -10.52
N SER A 190 7.37 16.92 -9.58
CA SER A 190 7.28 15.71 -8.78
C SER A 190 7.49 15.99 -7.30
N ASP A 191 6.84 15.20 -6.47
CA ASP A 191 6.89 15.33 -5.02
C ASP A 191 6.56 13.97 -4.36
N TYR A 192 6.79 13.86 -3.07
CA TYR A 192 6.59 12.64 -2.31
C TYR A 192 5.98 12.92 -0.94
N LYS A 193 5.32 11.89 -0.38
CA LYS A 193 4.80 11.93 0.98
C LYS A 193 4.92 10.57 1.64
N VAL A 194 5.33 10.59 2.90
CA VAL A 194 5.44 9.40 3.74
C VAL A 194 4.18 9.29 4.61
N PHE A 195 3.46 8.19 4.49
CA PHE A 195 2.31 7.85 5.32
C PHE A 195 2.65 6.73 6.30
N LYS A 196 2.24 6.91 7.56
CA LYS A 196 2.43 5.95 8.66
C LYS A 196 3.87 5.40 8.76
N GLU A 197 4.87 6.19 8.35
CA GLU A 197 6.30 5.88 8.37
C GLU A 197 6.72 4.61 7.60
N GLN A 198 5.86 4.13 6.71
CA GLN A 198 6.06 2.88 5.96
C GLN A 198 5.79 3.08 4.48
N PHE A 199 4.77 3.87 4.15
CA PHE A 199 4.29 4.04 2.79
C PHE A 199 4.89 5.31 2.20
N VAL A 200 5.71 5.16 1.16
CA VAL A 200 6.31 6.29 0.46
C VAL A 200 5.62 6.41 -0.89
N LEU A 201 4.72 7.38 -0.97
CA LEU A 201 3.96 7.66 -2.18
C LEU A 201 4.63 8.83 -2.91
N CYS A 202 4.95 8.60 -4.18
CA CYS A 202 5.48 9.62 -5.08
C CYS A 202 4.44 9.94 -6.16
N TRP A 203 4.40 11.20 -6.58
CA TRP A 203 3.62 11.60 -7.75
C TRP A 203 4.42 12.55 -8.63
N ALA A 204 4.17 12.49 -9.93
CA ALA A 204 4.76 13.38 -10.93
C ALA A 204 3.69 13.79 -11.94
N GLY A 205 3.73 15.03 -12.42
CA GLY A 205 2.82 15.50 -13.47
C GLY A 205 3.11 16.91 -13.94
N ASN A 206 2.50 17.32 -15.05
CA ASN A 206 2.55 18.69 -15.51
C ASN A 206 1.59 19.55 -14.68
N LEU A 207 2.15 20.46 -13.91
CA LEU A 207 1.43 21.40 -13.08
C LEU A 207 0.71 22.45 -13.95
N LYS A 208 -0.57 22.65 -13.70
CA LYS A 208 -1.39 23.70 -14.31
C LYS A 208 -2.24 24.37 -13.24
N LYS A 209 -2.01 25.66 -13.00
CA LYS A 209 -2.82 26.46 -12.08
C LYS A 209 -3.91 27.18 -12.85
N VAL A 210 -5.16 26.97 -12.47
CA VAL A 210 -6.32 27.68 -13.02
C VAL A 210 -7.11 28.23 -11.84
N ASN A 211 -7.15 29.57 -11.71
CA ASN A 211 -7.61 30.26 -10.50
C ASN A 211 -6.83 29.75 -9.27
N ASP A 212 -7.53 29.44 -8.16
CA ASP A 212 -6.94 28.90 -6.92
C ASP A 212 -6.85 27.37 -6.88
N LYS A 213 -7.04 26.68 -8.01
CA LYS A 213 -6.95 25.22 -8.10
C LYS A 213 -5.74 24.77 -8.90
N THR A 214 -5.02 23.79 -8.34
CA THR A 214 -3.87 23.14 -8.98
C THR A 214 -4.32 21.84 -9.62
N TYR A 215 -4.10 21.73 -10.92
CA TYR A 215 -4.36 20.54 -11.72
C TYR A 215 -3.04 19.93 -12.17
N PHE A 216 -3.02 18.61 -12.28
CA PHE A 216 -1.91 17.84 -12.85
C PHE A 216 -2.39 17.10 -14.10
N SER A 217 -1.57 17.08 -15.14
CA SER A 217 -1.80 16.28 -16.36
C SER A 217 -0.57 15.44 -16.68
N ARG A 218 -0.74 14.32 -17.39
CA ARG A 218 0.33 13.30 -17.52
C ARG A 218 0.83 12.82 -16.16
N VAL A 219 -0.11 12.39 -15.31
CA VAL A 219 0.21 12.06 -13.92
C VAL A 219 0.64 10.61 -13.80
N ASP A 220 1.71 10.40 -13.05
CA ASP A 220 2.15 9.12 -12.54
C ASP A 220 2.13 9.15 -11.01
N ILE A 221 1.52 8.15 -10.38
CA ILE A 221 1.45 8.03 -8.91
C ILE A 221 1.85 6.62 -8.54
N GLU A 222 2.85 6.50 -7.68
CA GLU A 222 3.44 5.22 -7.31
C GLU A 222 3.65 5.11 -5.79
N LEU A 223 3.47 3.91 -5.28
CA LEU A 223 3.83 3.52 -3.93
C LEU A 223 5.18 2.82 -3.97
N ILE A 224 6.25 3.55 -3.68
CA ILE A 224 7.65 3.13 -3.92
C ILE A 224 8.02 1.90 -3.13
N ASN A 225 7.63 1.85 -1.85
CA ASN A 225 7.94 0.74 -0.95
C ASN A 225 7.24 -0.57 -1.34
N GLU A 226 6.19 -0.53 -2.16
CA GLU A 226 5.51 -1.72 -2.71
C GLU A 226 5.78 -1.95 -4.20
N GLN A 227 6.47 -1.02 -4.86
CA GLN A 227 6.69 -1.03 -6.31
C GLN A 227 5.39 -1.11 -7.12
N VAL A 228 4.31 -0.52 -6.59
CA VAL A 228 2.98 -0.51 -7.22
C VAL A 228 2.71 0.85 -7.86
N LYS A 229 2.28 0.83 -9.12
CA LYS A 229 1.74 2.00 -9.81
C LYS A 229 0.25 2.14 -9.50
N LEU A 230 -0.10 3.16 -8.74
CA LEU A 230 -1.45 3.41 -8.27
C LEU A 230 -2.30 4.14 -9.32
N PHE A 231 -1.69 5.05 -10.06
CA PHE A 231 -2.37 5.79 -11.12
C PHE A 231 -1.41 6.18 -12.23
N TYR A 232 -1.88 6.06 -13.48
CA TYR A 232 -1.18 6.61 -14.63
C TYR A 232 -2.20 7.12 -15.63
N SER A 233 -2.09 8.40 -15.99
CA SER A 233 -2.85 8.95 -17.11
C SER A 233 -2.02 9.94 -17.89
N THR A 234 -2.07 9.86 -19.22
CA THR A 234 -1.39 10.79 -20.14
C THR A 234 -2.26 11.97 -20.57
N LEU A 235 -3.58 11.88 -20.35
CA LEU A 235 -4.54 12.79 -20.97
C LEU A 235 -5.54 13.37 -19.97
N ASP A 236 -5.75 12.71 -18.83
CA ASP A 236 -6.67 13.20 -17.82
C ASP A 236 -6.01 14.30 -16.99
N GLU A 237 -6.83 15.28 -16.60
CA GLU A 237 -6.45 16.27 -15.60
C GLU A 237 -6.97 15.78 -14.25
N ILE A 238 -6.11 15.80 -13.22
CA ILE A 238 -6.51 15.44 -11.87
C ILE A 238 -6.18 16.56 -10.89
N THR A 239 -6.88 16.59 -9.76
CA THR A 239 -6.43 17.31 -8.56
C THR A 239 -5.95 16.30 -7.53
N ILE A 240 -4.90 16.64 -6.80
CA ILE A 240 -4.33 15.84 -5.72
C ILE A 240 -4.55 16.59 -4.41
N ASP A 241 -4.99 15.88 -3.37
CA ASP A 241 -5.13 16.38 -2.00
C ASP A 241 -4.68 15.28 -1.02
N TYR A 242 -4.15 15.66 0.14
CA TYR A 242 -3.69 14.68 1.14
C TYR A 242 -3.67 15.27 2.55
N ASP A 243 -3.82 14.39 3.54
CA ASP A 243 -3.65 14.71 4.97
C ASP A 243 -2.61 13.77 5.62
N GLU A 244 -2.65 13.54 6.93
CA GLU A 244 -1.69 12.63 7.60
C GLU A 244 -1.96 11.14 7.34
N HIS A 245 -3.15 10.78 6.87
CA HIS A 245 -3.63 9.40 6.80
C HIS A 245 -4.14 9.01 5.41
N SER A 246 -4.40 9.97 4.54
CA SER A 246 -5.01 9.72 3.25
C SER A 246 -4.40 10.52 2.11
N PHE A 247 -4.46 9.92 0.92
CA PHE A 247 -4.10 10.54 -0.35
C PHE A 247 -5.28 10.42 -1.30
N THR A 248 -5.76 11.55 -1.81
CA THR A 248 -6.97 11.64 -2.62
C THR A 248 -6.66 12.22 -4.00
N THR A 249 -7.18 11.56 -5.03
CA THR A 249 -7.16 12.08 -6.40
C THR A 249 -8.58 12.27 -6.91
N LYS A 250 -8.81 13.36 -7.65
CA LYS A 250 -10.05 13.58 -8.40
C LYS A 250 -9.74 13.76 -9.86
N GLU A 251 -10.23 12.84 -10.68
CA GLU A 251 -10.09 12.84 -12.13
C GLU A 251 -11.15 13.74 -12.77
N TYR A 252 -10.75 14.51 -13.78
CA TYR A 252 -11.63 15.37 -14.58
C TYR A 252 -11.52 15.02 -16.05
N VAL A 253 -12.66 15.01 -16.73
CA VAL A 253 -12.74 14.87 -18.19
C VAL A 253 -13.20 16.16 -18.83
N GLN A 254 -12.55 16.52 -19.93
CA GLN A 254 -12.94 17.67 -20.71
C GLN A 254 -13.98 17.24 -21.75
N LEU A 255 -15.20 17.77 -21.65
CA LEU A 255 -16.30 17.50 -22.58
C LEU A 255 -16.95 18.79 -23.06
N GLY A 256 -17.33 18.81 -24.34
CA GLY A 256 -18.07 19.91 -24.92
C GLY A 256 -18.12 19.87 -26.45
N LEU A 257 -18.99 20.71 -27.02
CA LEU A 257 -19.22 20.77 -28.46
C LEU A 257 -18.39 21.89 -29.11
N GLY A 258 -17.58 21.54 -30.10
CA GLY A 258 -16.69 22.46 -30.79
C GLY A 258 -15.70 23.14 -29.83
N LYS A 259 -15.67 24.47 -29.85
CA LYS A 259 -14.75 25.28 -29.04
C LYS A 259 -15.14 25.42 -27.56
N LYS A 260 -16.38 25.11 -27.19
CA LYS A 260 -16.86 25.23 -25.80
C LYS A 260 -16.58 23.92 -25.08
N GLN A 261 -15.46 23.86 -24.36
CA GLN A 261 -15.04 22.70 -23.57
C GLN A 261 -15.17 23.00 -22.09
N THR A 262 -15.72 22.06 -21.31
CA THR A 262 -15.92 22.19 -19.85
C THR A 262 -15.34 20.96 -19.14
N TYR A 263 -14.81 21.16 -17.94
CA TYR A 263 -14.31 20.07 -17.11
C TYR A 263 -15.42 19.49 -16.24
N TYR A 264 -15.60 18.17 -16.32
CA TYR A 264 -16.56 17.42 -15.51
C TYR A 264 -15.78 16.46 -14.60
N PRO A 265 -16.05 16.45 -13.28
CA PRO A 265 -15.51 15.43 -12.38
C PRO A 265 -15.91 14.04 -12.86
N LEU A 266 -14.96 13.11 -12.94
CA LEU A 266 -15.18 11.74 -13.40
C LEU A 266 -15.18 10.76 -12.22
N GLU A 267 -14.09 10.69 -11.48
CA GLU A 267 -13.89 9.73 -10.40
C GLU A 267 -13.05 10.35 -9.29
N GLU A 268 -13.37 9.99 -8.04
CA GLU A 268 -12.56 10.27 -6.86
C GLU A 268 -11.97 8.94 -6.36
N VAL A 269 -10.66 8.92 -6.10
CA VAL A 269 -9.97 7.78 -5.50
C VAL A 269 -9.32 8.25 -4.20
N VAL A 270 -9.64 7.57 -3.10
CA VAL A 270 -9.07 7.82 -1.77
C VAL A 270 -8.26 6.60 -1.35
N ILE A 271 -7.01 6.84 -0.98
CA ILE A 271 -6.11 5.83 -0.43
C ILE A 271 -5.94 6.14 1.05
N THR A 272 -6.37 5.24 1.92
CA THR A 272 -6.30 5.38 3.38
C THR A 272 -5.25 4.44 3.94
N PHE A 273 -4.31 4.97 4.72
CA PHE A 273 -3.19 4.23 5.30
C PHE A 273 -3.39 3.99 6.79
N GLU A 274 -3.24 2.74 7.22
CA GLU A 274 -3.46 2.31 8.60
C GLU A 274 -2.15 2.12 9.37
N ASP A 275 -2.21 2.27 10.70
CA ASP A 275 -1.03 2.14 11.57
C ASP A 275 -0.47 0.72 11.65
N ASN A 276 -1.30 -0.29 11.37
CA ASN A 276 -0.94 -1.72 11.33
C ASN A 276 -0.18 -2.14 10.05
N GLY A 277 0.14 -1.18 9.16
CA GLY A 277 0.88 -1.47 7.94
C GLY A 277 0.01 -2.00 6.80
N THR A 278 -1.28 -1.74 6.82
CA THR A 278 -2.21 -1.99 5.71
C THR A 278 -2.71 -0.67 5.11
N TYR A 279 -3.28 -0.71 3.91
CA TYR A 279 -3.97 0.43 3.30
C TYR A 279 -5.16 -0.06 2.48
N GLN A 280 -6.10 0.85 2.24
CA GLN A 280 -7.30 0.59 1.44
C GLN A 280 -7.41 1.63 0.34
N ILE A 281 -7.82 1.19 -0.85
CA ILE A 281 -8.15 2.07 -1.97
C ILE A 281 -9.65 2.01 -2.19
N GLN A 282 -10.31 3.16 -2.13
CA GLN A 282 -11.73 3.32 -2.41
C GLN A 282 -11.90 4.24 -3.61
N SER A 283 -12.72 3.85 -4.58
CA SER A 283 -13.07 4.69 -5.71
C SER A 283 -14.55 4.99 -5.77
N LYS A 284 -14.88 6.19 -6.23
CA LYS A 284 -16.24 6.70 -6.36
C LYS A 284 -16.41 7.43 -7.67
N LEU A 285 -17.29 6.94 -8.54
CA LEU A 285 -17.68 7.66 -9.75
C LEU A 285 -18.46 8.93 -9.38
N LEU A 286 -17.98 10.10 -9.82
CA LEU A 286 -18.61 11.41 -9.62
C LEU A 286 -19.30 11.93 -10.89
N PHE A 287 -19.20 11.19 -11.99
CA PHE A 287 -19.53 11.68 -13.31
C PHE A 287 -21.03 11.90 -13.53
N GLU A 288 -21.38 13.14 -13.85
CA GLU A 288 -22.69 13.51 -14.35
C GLU A 288 -22.60 13.94 -15.81
N ALA A 289 -23.30 13.22 -16.68
CA ALA A 289 -23.26 13.48 -18.11
C ALA A 289 -23.86 14.86 -18.46
N PRO A 290 -23.17 15.69 -19.26
CA PRO A 290 -23.73 16.95 -19.72
C PRO A 290 -24.91 16.74 -20.66
N LYS A 291 -25.99 17.51 -20.45
CA LYS A 291 -27.20 17.46 -21.27
C LYS A 291 -27.14 18.51 -22.38
N PHE A 292 -27.39 18.07 -23.60
CA PHE A 292 -27.48 18.96 -24.77
C PHE A 292 -28.84 18.80 -25.47
N ASP A 293 -29.19 19.80 -26.29
CA ASP A 293 -30.40 19.74 -27.12
C ASP A 293 -30.29 18.60 -28.15
N LYS A 294 -31.28 17.71 -28.14
CA LYS A 294 -31.29 16.49 -28.98
C LYS A 294 -31.34 16.80 -30.48
N LYS A 295 -32.05 17.86 -30.90
CA LYS A 295 -32.11 18.23 -32.32
C LYS A 295 -30.74 18.65 -32.83
N SER A 296 -30.06 19.48 -32.05
CA SER A 296 -28.68 19.92 -32.35
C SER A 296 -27.72 18.73 -32.37
N LEU A 297 -27.80 17.83 -31.40
CA LEU A 297 -26.98 16.61 -31.37
C LEU A 297 -27.24 15.69 -32.56
N PHE A 298 -28.47 15.57 -33.04
CA PHE A 298 -28.78 14.75 -34.21
C PHE A 298 -28.06 15.26 -35.47
N HIS A 299 -28.04 16.57 -35.69
CA HIS A 299 -27.28 17.16 -36.80
C HIS A 299 -25.78 16.94 -36.66
N ILE A 300 -25.25 17.12 -35.45
CA ILE A 300 -23.83 16.92 -35.14
C ILE A 300 -23.42 15.45 -35.32
N PHE A 301 -24.24 14.52 -34.85
CA PHE A 301 -24.04 13.08 -35.00
C PHE A 301 -23.97 12.67 -36.47
N ASN A 302 -24.91 13.15 -37.29
CA ASN A 302 -24.94 12.87 -38.72
C ASN A 302 -23.72 13.48 -39.44
N ALA A 303 -23.32 14.70 -39.08
CA ALA A 303 -22.12 15.33 -39.63
C ALA A 303 -20.85 14.49 -39.31
N ASN A 304 -20.73 14.00 -38.08
CA ASN A 304 -19.65 13.11 -37.68
C ASN A 304 -19.65 11.78 -38.45
N ASN A 305 -20.81 11.19 -38.69
CA ASN A 305 -20.93 9.96 -39.49
C ASN A 305 -20.48 10.18 -40.93
N VAL A 306 -20.88 11.29 -41.55
CA VAL A 306 -20.41 11.66 -42.89
C VAL A 306 -18.88 11.83 -42.92
N LEU A 307 -18.32 12.46 -41.89
CA LEU A 307 -16.88 12.66 -41.76
C LEU A 307 -16.13 11.33 -41.61
N LEU A 308 -16.66 10.41 -40.79
CA LEU A 308 -16.11 9.08 -40.60
C LEU A 308 -16.15 8.26 -41.90
N GLU A 309 -17.24 8.36 -42.68
CA GLU A 309 -17.33 7.71 -43.99
C GLU A 309 -16.35 8.29 -45.01
N LYS A 310 -16.12 9.61 -45.02
CA LYS A 310 -15.08 10.23 -45.86
C LYS A 310 -13.69 9.71 -45.50
N LEU A 311 -13.39 9.55 -44.22
CA LEU A 311 -12.14 8.96 -43.75
C LEU A 311 -11.99 7.50 -44.18
N LYS A 312 -13.04 6.68 -44.05
CA LYS A 312 -13.03 5.27 -44.53
C LYS A 312 -12.73 5.17 -46.03
N LYS A 313 -13.25 6.10 -46.82
CA LYS A 313 -13.07 6.17 -48.28
C LYS A 313 -11.79 6.90 -48.71
N ASN A 314 -10.92 7.32 -47.78
CA ASN A 314 -9.74 8.14 -48.05
C ASN A 314 -10.03 9.39 -48.90
N THR A 315 -11.20 10.00 -48.72
CA THR A 315 -11.59 11.22 -49.44
C THR A 315 -10.86 12.44 -48.87
N ALA A 316 -10.44 13.36 -49.73
CA ALA A 316 -9.77 14.59 -49.30
C ALA A 316 -10.70 15.42 -48.40
N LEU A 317 -10.22 15.74 -47.20
CA LEU A 317 -10.92 16.60 -46.23
C LEU A 317 -10.54 18.06 -46.40
N THR A 318 -11.52 18.94 -46.28
CA THR A 318 -11.33 20.39 -46.20
C THR A 318 -10.60 20.78 -44.90
N PRO A 319 -10.00 21.98 -44.83
CA PRO A 319 -9.35 22.46 -43.60
C PRO A 319 -10.28 22.51 -42.37
N ALA A 320 -11.57 22.78 -42.57
CA ALA A 320 -12.57 22.76 -41.51
C ALA A 320 -12.84 21.33 -41.03
N GLU A 321 -13.08 20.40 -41.95
CA GLU A 321 -13.33 18.99 -41.64
C GLU A 321 -12.15 18.35 -40.90
N LYS A 322 -10.91 18.70 -41.25
CA LYS A 322 -9.73 18.23 -40.50
C LYS A 322 -9.77 18.62 -39.02
N LYS A 323 -10.25 19.83 -38.71
CA LYS A 323 -10.46 20.26 -37.31
C LYS A 323 -11.63 19.53 -36.66
N ASP A 324 -12.67 19.24 -37.41
CA ASP A 324 -13.82 18.48 -36.89
C ASP A 324 -13.44 17.03 -36.54
N VAL A 325 -12.51 16.42 -37.29
CA VAL A 325 -11.98 15.08 -36.97
C VAL A 325 -11.31 15.06 -35.58
N GLU A 326 -10.67 16.16 -35.16
CA GLU A 326 -10.06 16.23 -33.82
C GLU A 326 -11.11 16.16 -32.69
N HIS A 327 -12.33 16.63 -32.94
CA HIS A 327 -13.42 16.64 -31.98
C HIS A 327 -14.33 15.40 -32.08
N LEU A 328 -14.20 14.62 -33.16
CA LEU A 328 -15.05 13.47 -33.47
C LEU A 328 -15.19 12.48 -32.29
N PRO A 329 -14.11 12.07 -31.59
CA PRO A 329 -14.23 11.19 -30.43
C PRO A 329 -15.08 11.75 -29.29
N GLY A 330 -14.84 13.00 -28.90
CA GLY A 330 -15.55 13.65 -27.79
C GLY A 330 -17.02 13.89 -28.14
N THR A 331 -17.30 14.23 -29.39
CA THR A 331 -18.67 14.40 -29.88
C THR A 331 -19.44 13.08 -29.87
N TYR A 332 -18.86 11.96 -30.32
CA TYR A 332 -19.55 10.66 -30.23
C TYR A 332 -19.80 10.24 -28.77
N LEU A 333 -18.86 10.49 -27.88
CA LEU A 333 -19.06 10.28 -26.44
C LEU A 333 -20.25 11.10 -25.92
N ILE A 334 -20.31 12.38 -26.24
CA ILE A 334 -21.44 13.25 -25.84
C ILE A 334 -22.76 12.74 -26.41
N CYS A 335 -22.80 12.36 -27.70
CA CYS A 335 -24.00 11.80 -28.32
C CYS A 335 -24.45 10.54 -27.59
N TYR A 336 -23.55 9.60 -27.31
CA TYR A 336 -23.87 8.40 -26.56
C TYR A 336 -24.45 8.71 -25.18
N LEU A 337 -23.78 9.59 -24.42
CA LEU A 337 -24.24 10.03 -23.09
C LEU A 337 -25.60 10.75 -23.11
N ASN A 338 -26.06 11.21 -24.27
CA ASN A 338 -27.36 11.87 -24.46
C ASN A 338 -28.42 10.98 -25.16
N GLY A 339 -28.17 9.68 -25.26
CA GLY A 339 -29.14 8.68 -25.74
C GLY A 339 -29.08 8.38 -27.24
N PHE A 340 -27.95 8.61 -27.90
CA PHE A 340 -27.68 8.16 -29.27
C PHE A 340 -26.85 6.88 -29.20
N ASP A 341 -27.50 5.74 -29.01
CA ASP A 341 -26.83 4.45 -28.73
C ASP A 341 -25.89 4.03 -29.86
N GLU A 342 -26.23 4.35 -31.12
CA GLU A 342 -25.43 4.03 -32.30
C GLU A 342 -24.05 4.71 -32.29
N ALA A 343 -23.88 5.80 -31.51
CA ALA A 343 -22.59 6.47 -31.38
C ALA A 343 -21.50 5.55 -30.83
N LYS A 344 -21.84 4.62 -29.94
CA LYS A 344 -20.89 3.63 -29.41
C LYS A 344 -20.37 2.71 -30.53
N GLU A 345 -21.26 2.24 -31.39
CA GLU A 345 -20.88 1.39 -32.53
C GLU A 345 -19.97 2.14 -33.51
N GLN A 346 -20.31 3.41 -33.81
CA GLN A 346 -19.49 4.26 -34.66
C GLN A 346 -18.09 4.49 -34.07
N MET A 347 -17.97 4.70 -32.75
CA MET A 347 -16.68 4.78 -32.07
C MET A 347 -15.84 3.51 -32.22
N HIS A 348 -16.46 2.34 -32.11
CA HIS A 348 -15.76 1.07 -32.31
C HIS A 348 -15.29 0.89 -33.76
N MET A 349 -16.13 1.22 -34.75
CA MET A 349 -15.76 1.19 -36.16
C MET A 349 -14.65 2.20 -36.50
N ALA A 350 -14.66 3.37 -35.85
CA ALA A 350 -13.66 4.41 -36.08
C ALA A 350 -12.25 4.04 -35.61
N ARG A 351 -12.08 3.00 -34.78
CA ARG A 351 -10.76 2.62 -34.23
C ARG A 351 -9.71 2.36 -35.30
N SER A 352 -10.01 1.49 -36.27
CA SER A 352 -9.04 1.13 -37.32
C SER A 352 -8.73 2.32 -38.23
N VAL A 353 -9.77 3.08 -38.57
CA VAL A 353 -9.68 4.26 -39.44
C VAL A 353 -8.83 5.35 -38.82
N LEU A 354 -9.12 5.74 -37.57
CA LEU A 354 -8.41 6.80 -36.88
C LEU A 354 -6.97 6.40 -36.51
N LYS A 355 -6.73 5.10 -36.23
CA LYS A 355 -5.37 4.59 -35.98
C LYS A 355 -4.44 4.84 -37.16
N SER A 356 -4.94 4.65 -38.39
CA SER A 356 -4.17 4.90 -39.62
C SER A 356 -4.11 6.39 -39.98
N TYR A 357 -5.13 7.18 -39.61
CA TYR A 357 -5.22 8.58 -39.97
C TYR A 357 -4.37 9.50 -39.10
N ASN A 358 -4.52 9.43 -37.77
CA ASN A 358 -3.85 10.34 -36.85
C ASN A 358 -3.76 9.75 -35.43
N GLU A 359 -2.54 9.59 -34.93
CA GLU A 359 -2.30 8.96 -33.63
C GLU A 359 -2.93 9.75 -32.46
N LYS A 360 -2.92 11.08 -32.49
CA LYS A 360 -3.50 11.93 -31.44
C LYS A 360 -5.02 11.74 -31.36
N VAL A 361 -5.70 11.74 -32.51
CA VAL A 361 -7.15 11.52 -32.56
C VAL A 361 -7.50 10.07 -32.15
N TYR A 362 -6.69 9.11 -32.55
CA TYR A 362 -6.84 7.72 -32.11
C TYR A 362 -6.69 7.54 -30.59
N ARG A 363 -5.72 8.24 -29.96
CA ARG A 363 -5.58 8.26 -28.50
C ARG A 363 -6.82 8.87 -27.83
N SER A 364 -7.32 10.00 -28.34
CA SER A 364 -8.58 10.61 -27.85
C SER A 364 -9.78 9.67 -27.95
N LEU A 365 -9.90 8.88 -29.03
CA LEU A 365 -10.93 7.84 -29.14
C LEU A 365 -10.79 6.74 -28.09
N LYS A 366 -9.57 6.29 -27.79
CA LYS A 366 -9.35 5.30 -26.73
C LYS A 366 -9.79 5.83 -25.36
N GLU A 367 -9.51 7.10 -25.06
CA GLU A 367 -9.98 7.76 -23.84
C GLU A 367 -11.49 7.87 -23.78
N ALA A 368 -12.13 8.30 -24.87
CA ALA A 368 -13.57 8.39 -24.94
C ALA A 368 -14.25 7.02 -24.66
N ILE A 369 -13.68 5.93 -25.19
CA ILE A 369 -14.13 4.56 -24.90
C ILE A 369 -13.81 4.13 -23.46
N ARG A 370 -12.70 4.60 -22.85
CA ARG A 370 -12.39 4.35 -21.42
C ARG A 370 -13.45 4.98 -20.52
N ILE A 371 -13.83 6.23 -20.79
CA ILE A 371 -14.89 6.95 -20.07
C ILE A 371 -16.20 6.19 -20.18
N LEU A 372 -16.60 5.76 -21.38
CA LEU A 372 -17.82 4.95 -21.56
C LEU A 372 -17.83 3.70 -20.70
N ARG A 373 -16.72 2.97 -20.63
CA ARG A 373 -16.62 1.78 -19.77
C ARG A 373 -16.76 2.14 -18.29
N LYS A 374 -16.07 3.18 -17.81
CA LYS A 374 -16.17 3.61 -16.40
C LYS A 374 -17.59 3.99 -15.99
N VAL A 375 -18.35 4.62 -16.89
CA VAL A 375 -19.74 5.05 -16.64
C VAL A 375 -20.73 3.88 -16.72
N GLN A 376 -20.43 2.81 -17.47
CA GLN A 376 -21.33 1.66 -17.62
C GLN A 376 -21.21 0.61 -16.51
N TYR A 377 -20.04 0.48 -15.89
CA TYR A 377 -19.74 -0.60 -14.94
C TYR A 377 -19.76 -0.15 -13.46
N ASN A 378 -20.08 1.11 -13.20
CA ASN A 378 -20.41 1.67 -11.88
C ASN A 378 -21.89 2.08 -11.88
#